data_AF-A0A5N6TWX8-F1
#
_entry.id   AF-A0A5N6TWX8-F1
#
_cell.length_a   1.000
_cell.length_b   1.000
_cell.length_c   1.000
_cell.angle_alpha   90.00
_cell.angle_beta   90.00
_cell.angle_gamma   90.00
#
_symmetry.space_group_name_H-M   'P 1'
#
loop_
_entity.id
_entity.type
_entity.pdbx_description
1 polymer ?
#
loop_
_entity_poly.entity_id
_entity_poly.type
_entity_poly.pdbx_seq_one_letter_code
_entity_poly.pdbx_strand_id
1 'polypeptide(L)'
;MALNTVFAGLLALAYFCEPVASLVYIRQSKCAAACGDKSTISDDDVVCPDSSFNSTAEGLTIRDCLLCQSTGTTYVTDERSDTYNFLSNQKFTLQTCLFQRSGETSISSCEDSCHPLRSILTSQWYRTNSTLPIYDYCSSTFGQYAGDCVSCLQGKKGSVILGNFKSLRLRLYRAMSLY
;
A
#
# COMPACT_ATOMS: atom_id res chain seq x y z
N MET A 1 44.37 -24.41 -4.35
CA MET A 1 43.90 -23.27 -3.54
C MET A 1 43.06 -22.35 -4.43
N ALA A 2 41.89 -22.79 -4.88
CA ALA A 2 41.06 -22.05 -5.85
C ALA A 2 39.57 -22.40 -5.72
N LEU A 3 39.10 -22.67 -4.50
CA LEU A 3 37.71 -23.08 -4.24
C LEU A 3 36.95 -22.13 -3.29
N ASN A 4 37.65 -21.20 -2.61
CA ASN A 4 37.04 -20.37 -1.56
C ASN A 4 36.63 -18.95 -2.03
N THR A 5 37.04 -18.50 -3.21
CA THR A 5 36.76 -17.12 -3.68
C THR A 5 35.50 -17.00 -4.53
N VAL A 6 35.00 -18.09 -5.11
CA VAL A 6 33.80 -18.06 -5.97
C VAL A 6 32.50 -18.04 -5.12
N PHE A 7 32.49 -18.72 -3.97
CA PHE A 7 31.29 -18.77 -3.10
C PHE A 7 30.99 -17.45 -2.39
N ALA A 8 32.00 -16.65 -2.07
CA ALA A 8 31.80 -15.37 -1.39
C ALA A 8 31.16 -14.31 -2.30
N GLY A 9 31.39 -14.37 -3.62
CA GLY A 9 30.80 -13.44 -4.58
C GLY A 9 29.32 -13.71 -4.86
N LEU A 10 28.90 -14.98 -4.83
CA LEU A 10 27.50 -15.36 -5.08
C LEU A 10 26.58 -15.11 -3.87
N LEU A 11 27.13 -15.15 -2.65
CA LEU A 11 26.37 -14.85 -1.42
C LEU A 11 26.11 -13.35 -1.21
N ALA A 12 26.91 -12.46 -1.82
CA ALA A 12 26.76 -11.01 -1.67
C ALA A 12 25.69 -10.39 -2.58
N LEU A 13 25.29 -11.08 -3.66
CA LEU A 13 24.28 -10.59 -4.61
C LEU A 13 22.83 -10.90 -4.20
N ALA A 14 22.62 -11.73 -3.17
CA ALA A 14 21.29 -12.07 -2.68
C ALA A 14 20.78 -11.11 -1.57
N TYR A 15 21.54 -10.09 -1.18
CA TYR A 15 21.33 -9.41 0.11
C TYR A 15 20.57 -8.07 0.09
N PHE A 16 20.06 -7.57 -1.04
CA PHE A 16 19.25 -6.33 -1.01
C PHE A 16 18.09 -6.34 -2.00
N CYS A 17 17.22 -7.34 -1.86
CA CYS A 17 15.81 -7.12 -2.10
C CYS A 17 15.13 -7.36 -0.76
N GLU A 18 15.13 -6.35 0.12
CA GLU A 18 14.22 -6.43 1.27
C GLU A 18 12.82 -6.41 0.66
N PRO A 19 12.04 -7.51 0.77
CA PRO A 19 10.67 -7.47 0.31
C PRO A 19 9.98 -6.36 1.10
N VAL A 20 9.39 -5.39 0.40
CA VAL A 20 8.64 -4.32 1.06
C VAL A 20 7.41 -5.00 1.68
N ALA A 21 7.47 -5.20 2.99
CA ALA A 21 6.50 -5.96 3.76
C ALA A 21 5.29 -5.06 4.11
N SER A 22 4.43 -4.91 3.13
CA SER A 22 3.08 -4.37 3.10
C SER A 22 1.89 -4.93 3.91
N LEU A 23 1.93 -5.44 5.15
CA LEU A 23 0.67 -5.51 5.95
C LEU A 23 0.91 -5.41 7.43
N VAL A 24 1.17 -4.20 7.90
CA VAL A 24 1.41 -4.03 9.32
C VAL A 24 0.05 -3.96 10.01
N TYR A 25 -0.20 -4.83 10.98
CA TYR A 25 -1.27 -4.66 11.95
C TYR A 25 -0.72 -4.89 13.37
N ILE A 26 -1.37 -4.29 14.36
CA ILE A 26 -0.96 -4.43 15.76
C ILE A 26 -1.62 -5.68 16.33
N ARG A 27 -0.84 -6.66 16.80
CA ARG A 27 -1.39 -7.91 17.37
C ARG A 27 -2.38 -7.69 18.52
N GLN A 28 -2.20 -6.63 19.31
CA GLN A 28 -3.10 -6.26 20.40
C GLN A 28 -4.33 -5.45 19.93
N SER A 29 -4.43 -5.11 18.65
CA SER A 29 -5.59 -4.42 18.11
C SER A 29 -6.80 -5.33 18.05
N LYS A 30 -7.99 -4.76 18.24
CA LYS A 30 -9.27 -5.45 17.96
C LYS A 30 -9.36 -5.94 16.51
N CYS A 31 -8.55 -5.40 15.62
CA CYS A 31 -8.48 -5.77 14.21
C CYS A 31 -7.62 -6.98 13.91
N ALA A 32 -6.89 -7.53 14.90
CA ALA A 32 -6.04 -8.70 14.69
C ALA A 32 -6.81 -9.87 14.07
N ALA A 33 -8.03 -10.15 14.54
CA ALA A 33 -8.86 -11.21 14.00
C ALA A 33 -9.28 -10.98 12.53
N ALA A 34 -9.51 -9.72 12.14
CA ALA A 34 -9.89 -9.36 10.77
C ALA A 34 -8.69 -9.37 9.81
N CYS A 35 -7.48 -9.15 10.31
CA CYS A 35 -6.24 -9.15 9.54
C CYS A 35 -5.61 -10.54 9.37
N GLY A 36 -6.13 -11.55 10.07
CA GLY A 36 -5.64 -12.92 10.02
C GLY A 36 -4.20 -13.07 10.55
N ASP A 37 -3.57 -14.19 10.21
CA ASP A 37 -2.27 -14.57 10.80
C ASP A 37 -1.07 -13.86 10.15
N LYS A 38 -1.24 -13.27 8.95
CA LYS A 38 -0.18 -12.56 8.24
C LYS A 38 -0.04 -11.14 8.80
N SER A 39 0.96 -10.92 9.66
CA SER A 39 1.31 -9.59 10.19
C SER A 39 2.15 -8.72 9.25
N THR A 40 2.34 -9.17 8.01
CA THR A 40 3.03 -8.50 6.90
C THR A 40 2.56 -9.11 5.59
N ILE A 41 2.24 -8.30 4.57
CA ILE A 41 1.98 -8.76 3.19
C ILE A 41 3.10 -8.33 2.26
N SER A 42 3.65 -9.23 1.44
CA SER A 42 4.66 -8.92 0.42
C SER A 42 4.00 -8.40 -0.86
N ASP A 43 4.79 -8.00 -1.86
CA ASP A 43 4.26 -7.61 -3.18
C ASP A 43 3.37 -8.70 -3.82
N ASP A 44 3.65 -9.97 -3.55
CA ASP A 44 2.90 -11.11 -4.08
C ASP A 44 1.53 -11.28 -3.43
N ASP A 45 1.40 -10.84 -2.18
CA ASP A 45 0.18 -10.88 -1.38
C ASP A 45 -0.74 -9.66 -1.66
N VAL A 46 -0.28 -8.68 -2.45
CA VAL A 46 -1.11 -7.53 -2.84
C VAL A 46 -2.18 -7.97 -3.83
N VAL A 47 -3.44 -7.94 -3.39
CA VAL A 47 -4.60 -8.17 -4.24
C VAL A 47 -4.95 -6.86 -4.97
N CYS A 48 -4.53 -6.77 -6.23
CA CYS A 48 -4.93 -5.66 -7.09
C CYS A 48 -6.40 -5.83 -7.52
N PRO A 49 -6.76 -6.79 -8.40
CA PRO A 49 -8.04 -6.74 -9.10
C PRO A 49 -9.24 -6.63 -8.17
N ASP A 50 -10.14 -5.68 -8.40
CA ASP A 50 -11.31 -5.46 -7.55
C ASP A 50 -12.22 -6.71 -7.44
N SER A 51 -12.27 -7.51 -8.51
CA SER A 51 -12.96 -8.80 -8.50
C SER A 51 -12.34 -9.73 -7.46
N SER A 52 -11.02 -9.87 -7.44
CA SER A 52 -10.31 -10.69 -6.46
C SER A 52 -10.44 -10.12 -5.05
N PHE A 53 -10.32 -8.79 -4.90
CA PHE A 53 -10.48 -8.10 -3.62
C PHE A 53 -11.85 -8.37 -2.97
N ASN A 54 -12.90 -8.56 -3.78
CA ASN A 54 -14.25 -8.82 -3.29
C ASN A 54 -14.69 -10.28 -3.31
N SER A 55 -13.87 -11.22 -3.81
CA SER A 55 -14.31 -12.61 -4.00
C SER A 55 -13.32 -13.68 -3.56
N THR A 56 -12.02 -13.39 -3.45
CA THR A 56 -11.03 -14.37 -2.98
C THR A 56 -10.89 -14.28 -1.46
N ALA A 57 -10.58 -15.40 -0.80
CA ALA A 57 -10.37 -15.42 0.66
C ALA A 57 -9.30 -14.39 1.11
N GLU A 58 -8.23 -14.25 0.33
CA GLU A 58 -7.17 -13.27 0.58
C GLU A 58 -7.67 -11.82 0.39
N GLY A 59 -8.40 -11.55 -0.69
CA GLY A 59 -8.99 -10.23 -0.94
C GLY A 59 -9.96 -9.81 0.17
N LEU A 60 -10.83 -10.74 0.59
CA LEU A 60 -11.76 -10.53 1.70
C LEU A 60 -11.04 -10.25 3.02
N THR A 61 -9.96 -10.99 3.31
CA THR A 61 -9.15 -10.79 4.53
C THR A 61 -8.53 -9.39 4.54
N ILE A 62 -7.90 -8.98 3.43
CA ILE A 62 -7.29 -7.64 3.33
C ILE A 62 -8.37 -6.56 3.45
N ARG A 63 -9.51 -6.72 2.78
CA ARG A 63 -10.64 -5.78 2.87
C ARG A 63 -11.14 -5.63 4.30
N ASP A 64 -11.38 -6.74 4.98
CA ASP A 64 -11.95 -6.75 6.31
C ASP A 64 -10.95 -6.18 7.34
N CYS A 65 -9.65 -6.48 7.17
CA CYS A 65 -8.56 -5.86 7.91
C CYS A 65 -8.57 -4.33 7.77
N LEU A 66 -8.55 -3.83 6.53
CA LEU A 66 -8.54 -2.39 6.23
C LEU A 66 -9.80 -1.70 6.78
N LEU A 67 -10.97 -2.32 6.62
CA LEU A 67 -12.22 -1.81 7.19
C LEU A 67 -12.14 -1.72 8.72
N CYS A 68 -11.60 -2.74 9.39
CA CYS A 68 -11.43 -2.68 10.83
C CYS A 68 -10.44 -1.58 11.23
N GLN A 69 -9.23 -1.58 10.67
CA GLN A 69 -8.16 -0.62 11.01
C GLN A 69 -8.61 0.83 10.80
N SER A 70 -9.41 1.06 9.76
CA SER A 70 -9.93 2.38 9.45
C SER A 70 -10.88 2.96 10.53
N THR A 71 -11.43 2.12 11.39
CA THR A 71 -12.24 2.49 12.58
C THR A 71 -11.59 1.99 13.88
N GLY A 72 -10.33 1.57 13.75
CA GLY A 72 -9.48 1.13 14.83
C GLY A 72 -9.12 2.31 15.73
N THR A 73 -8.83 1.99 16.99
CA THR A 73 -8.47 2.98 18.00
C THR A 73 -7.19 2.58 18.73
N THR A 74 -6.55 1.48 18.34
CA THR A 74 -5.29 1.06 18.93
C THR A 74 -4.18 2.01 18.50
N TYR A 75 -3.47 2.54 19.49
CA TYR A 75 -2.38 3.48 19.33
C TYR A 75 -1.23 3.05 20.25
N VAL A 76 -0.03 2.93 19.70
CA VAL A 76 1.21 2.68 20.44
C VAL A 76 2.18 3.83 20.22
N THR A 77 2.39 4.20 18.95
CA THR A 77 3.10 5.40 18.50
C THR A 77 2.43 5.92 17.24
N ASP A 78 2.89 7.07 16.73
CA ASP A 78 2.39 7.65 15.49
C ASP A 78 2.59 6.71 14.28
N GLU A 79 3.73 6.03 14.20
CA GLU A 79 4.03 4.99 13.18
C GLU A 79 3.54 3.58 13.57
N ARG A 80 2.84 3.46 14.69
CA ARG A 80 2.27 2.19 15.18
C ARG A 80 0.89 2.44 15.77
N SER A 81 -0.05 2.73 14.87
CA SER A 81 -1.47 2.87 15.18
C SER A 81 -2.32 2.16 14.13
N ASP A 82 -3.58 1.85 14.45
CA ASP A 82 -4.53 1.32 13.46
C ASP A 82 -4.69 2.27 12.27
N THR A 83 -4.71 3.59 12.53
CA THR A 83 -4.79 4.62 11.49
C THR A 83 -3.57 4.62 10.59
N TYR A 84 -2.36 4.61 11.16
CA TYR A 84 -1.12 4.57 10.38
C TYR A 84 -1.05 3.29 9.53
N ASN A 85 -1.38 2.15 10.11
CA ASN A 85 -1.41 0.87 9.41
C ASN A 85 -2.42 0.86 8.27
N PHE A 86 -3.64 1.36 8.50
CA PHE A 86 -4.64 1.49 7.46
C PHE A 86 -4.11 2.31 6.27
N LEU A 87 -3.54 3.49 6.53
CA LEU A 87 -3.06 4.37 5.47
C LEU A 87 -1.82 3.82 4.75
N SER A 88 -0.89 3.20 5.49
CA SER A 88 0.32 2.59 4.94
C SER A 88 0.00 1.38 4.05
N ASN A 89 -0.88 0.49 4.50
CA ASN A 89 -1.34 -0.66 3.72
C ASN A 89 -2.01 -0.20 2.41
N GLN A 90 -2.86 0.82 2.49
CA GLN A 90 -3.53 1.40 1.33
C GLN A 90 -2.54 2.05 0.35
N LYS A 91 -1.58 2.85 0.85
CA LYS A 91 -0.51 3.42 0.02
C LYS A 91 0.24 2.31 -0.72
N PHE A 92 0.47 1.16 -0.08
CA PHE A 92 1.27 0.07 -0.64
C PHE A 92 0.55 -0.61 -1.76
N THR A 93 -0.70 -0.98 -1.51
CA THR A 93 -1.55 -1.53 -2.54
C THR A 93 -1.60 -0.59 -3.74
N LEU A 94 -1.73 0.73 -3.54
CA LEU A 94 -1.71 1.68 -4.65
C LEU A 94 -0.36 1.73 -5.36
N GLN A 95 0.75 1.77 -4.63
CA GLN A 95 2.09 1.76 -5.21
C GLN A 95 2.31 0.50 -6.06
N THR A 96 2.10 -0.67 -5.46
CA THR A 96 2.35 -1.97 -6.09
C THR A 96 1.46 -2.14 -7.31
N CYS A 97 0.16 -1.87 -7.17
CA CYS A 97 -0.80 -2.10 -8.25
C CYS A 97 -0.76 -1.06 -9.37
N LEU A 98 -0.51 0.21 -9.08
CA LEU A 98 -0.44 1.26 -10.11
C LEU A 98 0.93 1.32 -10.80
N PHE A 99 2.02 1.06 -10.08
CA PHE A 99 3.36 1.45 -10.54
C PHE A 99 4.44 0.37 -10.51
N GLN A 100 4.26 -0.78 -9.84
CA GLN A 100 5.33 -1.78 -9.70
C GLN A 100 5.04 -3.14 -10.32
N ARG A 101 3.77 -3.60 -10.36
CA ARG A 101 3.44 -4.90 -10.95
C ARG A 101 3.52 -4.82 -12.48
N SER A 102 4.38 -5.64 -13.08
CA SER A 102 4.74 -5.65 -14.51
C SER A 102 3.68 -6.29 -15.44
N GLY A 103 2.53 -6.71 -14.90
CA GLY A 103 1.40 -7.16 -15.70
C GLY A 103 0.58 -5.98 -16.21
N GLU A 104 0.97 -5.48 -17.39
CA GLU A 104 0.23 -4.67 -18.37
C GLU A 104 -0.88 -3.71 -17.87
N THR A 105 -0.81 -2.44 -18.28
CA THR A 105 -1.98 -1.54 -18.44
C THR A 105 -2.69 -0.96 -17.22
N SER A 106 -2.24 -1.15 -15.96
CA SER A 106 -2.98 -0.67 -14.78
C SER A 106 -3.32 0.83 -14.81
N ILE A 107 -2.48 1.66 -15.44
CA ILE A 107 -2.78 3.08 -15.71
C ILE A 107 -2.64 3.49 -17.19
N SER A 108 -2.39 2.59 -18.14
CA SER A 108 -1.99 2.93 -19.53
C SER A 108 -2.93 3.89 -20.27
N SER A 109 -4.20 3.98 -19.88
CA SER A 109 -5.18 4.91 -20.45
C SER A 109 -5.64 5.99 -19.48
N CYS A 110 -4.92 6.12 -18.36
CA CYS A 110 -5.12 7.03 -17.25
C CYS A 110 -3.79 7.64 -16.77
N GLU A 111 -2.74 7.59 -17.58
CA GLU A 111 -1.40 8.06 -17.21
C GLU A 111 -1.43 9.53 -16.81
N ASP A 112 -2.07 10.38 -17.61
CA ASP A 112 -2.19 11.82 -17.31
C ASP A 112 -2.83 12.09 -15.95
N SER A 113 -3.83 11.29 -15.57
CA SER A 113 -4.55 11.45 -14.31
C SER A 113 -3.83 10.82 -13.11
N CYS A 114 -3.11 9.71 -13.31
CA CYS A 114 -2.52 8.91 -12.23
C CYS A 114 -1.01 9.13 -12.04
N HIS A 115 -0.27 9.49 -13.09
CA HIS A 115 1.18 9.69 -13.04
C HIS A 115 1.61 10.75 -12.01
N PRO A 116 0.89 11.89 -11.81
CA PRO A 116 1.24 12.85 -10.76
C PRO A 116 1.26 12.27 -9.35
N LEU A 117 0.54 11.17 -9.09
CA LEU A 117 0.54 10.49 -7.80
C LEU A 117 1.76 9.59 -7.59
N ARG A 118 2.51 9.27 -8.66
CA ARG A 118 3.61 8.31 -8.61
C ARG A 118 4.65 8.70 -7.57
N SER A 119 5.17 9.93 -7.62
CA SER A 119 6.23 10.39 -6.70
C SER A 119 5.84 10.28 -5.23
N ILE A 120 4.56 10.48 -4.91
CA ILE A 120 4.02 10.44 -3.56
C ILE A 120 3.75 9.02 -3.10
N LEU A 121 3.21 8.17 -3.98
CA LEU A 121 2.94 6.77 -3.68
C LEU A 121 4.22 5.94 -3.64
N THR A 122 5.25 6.31 -4.42
CA THR A 122 6.56 5.63 -4.46
C THR A 122 7.60 6.21 -3.50
N SER A 123 7.27 7.27 -2.75
CA SER A 123 8.18 7.82 -1.74
C SER A 123 8.46 6.79 -0.65
N GLN A 124 9.70 6.77 -0.14
CA GLN A 124 10.17 5.69 0.74
C GLN A 124 9.30 5.50 1.99
N TRP A 125 9.14 4.21 2.33
CA TRP A 125 8.18 3.61 3.26
C TRP A 125 8.61 3.72 4.71
N TYR A 126 9.92 3.60 4.90
CA TYR A 126 10.57 3.50 6.19
C TYR A 126 11.95 4.08 5.98
N ARG A 127 12.24 5.18 6.65
CA ARG A 127 13.58 5.75 6.71
C ARG A 127 13.90 5.90 8.17
N THR A 128 14.89 5.15 8.63
CA THR A 128 15.45 5.19 9.99
C THR A 128 16.08 6.55 10.36
N ASN A 129 15.98 7.58 9.50
CA ASN A 129 16.45 8.95 9.70
C ASN A 129 15.71 9.96 8.79
N SER A 130 14.39 9.82 8.63
CA SER A 130 13.60 10.75 7.80
C SER A 130 12.98 11.87 8.64
N THR A 131 13.20 13.11 8.21
CA THR A 131 12.45 14.30 8.64
C THR A 131 11.13 14.48 7.91
N LEU A 132 10.76 13.58 6.98
CA LEU A 132 9.48 13.65 6.28
C LEU A 132 8.35 13.33 7.26
N PRO A 133 7.30 14.15 7.31
CA PRO A 133 6.11 13.86 8.09
C PRO A 133 5.55 12.46 7.75
N ILE A 134 5.10 11.73 8.77
CA ILE A 134 4.51 10.37 8.67
C ILE A 134 3.31 10.27 7.70
N TYR A 135 2.75 11.41 7.29
CA TYR A 135 1.62 11.56 6.38
C TYR A 135 1.95 12.44 5.17
N ASP A 136 3.22 12.56 4.76
CA ASP A 136 3.63 13.39 3.62
C ASP A 136 2.94 12.97 2.30
N TYR A 137 2.51 11.71 2.21
CA TYR A 137 1.71 11.24 1.09
C TYR A 137 0.26 11.75 1.08
N CYS A 138 -0.21 12.31 2.18
CA CYS A 138 -1.47 13.02 2.31
C CYS A 138 -1.31 14.50 1.88
N SER A 139 -0.53 14.75 0.82
CA SER A 139 -0.22 16.11 0.37
C SER A 139 -1.32 16.70 -0.50
N SER A 140 -1.22 18.00 -0.79
CA SER A 140 -2.07 18.71 -1.75
C SER A 140 -2.12 18.04 -3.12
N THR A 141 -1.00 17.48 -3.58
CA THR A 141 -0.91 16.72 -4.82
C THR A 141 -1.79 15.47 -4.78
N PHE A 142 -1.83 14.72 -3.67
CA PHE A 142 -2.77 13.61 -3.55
C PHE A 142 -4.21 14.13 -3.66
N GLY A 143 -4.56 15.20 -2.94
CA GLY A 143 -5.88 15.83 -3.00
C GLY A 143 -6.27 16.33 -4.41
N GLN A 144 -5.30 16.81 -5.19
CA GLN A 144 -5.52 17.35 -6.54
C GLN A 144 -5.76 16.24 -7.57
N TYR A 145 -4.94 15.19 -7.59
CA TYR A 145 -4.94 14.21 -8.68
C TYR A 145 -5.66 12.90 -8.36
N ALA A 146 -5.88 12.58 -7.06
CA ALA A 146 -6.58 11.36 -6.66
C ALA A 146 -7.98 11.24 -7.27
N GLY A 147 -8.69 12.36 -7.42
CA GLY A 147 -10.05 12.35 -7.96
C GLY A 147 -10.11 11.98 -9.44
N ASP A 148 -9.24 12.57 -10.23
CA ASP A 148 -9.18 12.35 -11.68
C ASP A 148 -8.65 10.95 -11.98
N CYS A 149 -7.62 10.50 -11.25
CA CYS A 149 -7.11 9.14 -11.37
C CYS A 149 -8.21 8.10 -11.08
N VAL A 150 -8.95 8.27 -9.98
CA VAL A 150 -10.09 7.39 -9.66
C VAL A 150 -11.14 7.39 -10.75
N SER A 151 -11.51 8.57 -11.25
CA SER A 151 -12.56 8.70 -12.25
C SER A 151 -12.16 8.05 -13.57
N CYS A 152 -10.91 8.23 -13.99
CA CYS A 152 -10.39 7.56 -15.17
C CYS A 152 -10.37 6.04 -14.99
N LEU A 153 -9.82 5.56 -13.86
CA LEU A 153 -9.77 4.13 -13.55
C LEU A 153 -11.18 3.52 -13.51
N GLN A 154 -12.20 4.22 -13.00
CA GLN A 154 -13.59 3.73 -12.98
C GLN A 154 -14.20 3.56 -14.36
N GLY A 155 -13.79 4.40 -15.33
CA GLY A 155 -14.28 4.33 -16.71
C GLY A 155 -13.73 3.14 -17.52
N LYS A 156 -12.85 2.32 -16.93
CA LYS A 156 -12.19 1.21 -17.64
C LYS A 156 -12.76 -0.14 -17.18
N LYS A 157 -13.24 -0.93 -18.14
CA LYS A 157 -13.57 -2.34 -17.91
C LYS A 157 -12.28 -3.08 -17.51
N GLY A 158 -12.34 -3.86 -16.44
CA GLY A 158 -11.18 -4.57 -15.90
C GLY A 158 -10.26 -3.69 -15.05
N SER A 159 -10.69 -2.48 -14.65
CA SER A 159 -9.96 -1.68 -13.66
C SER A 159 -9.73 -2.46 -12.38
N VAL A 160 -8.48 -2.41 -11.90
CA VAL A 160 -7.94 -3.40 -10.96
C VAL A 160 -7.69 -2.86 -9.56
N ILE A 161 -8.20 -1.69 -9.12
CA ILE A 161 -7.74 -1.05 -7.84
C ILE A 161 -8.80 -0.14 -7.14
N LEU A 162 -10.06 -0.11 -7.58
CA LEU A 162 -11.01 0.94 -7.18
C LEU A 162 -11.53 0.82 -5.75
N GLY A 163 -11.65 -0.39 -5.20
CA GLY A 163 -12.12 -0.63 -3.83
C GLY A 163 -11.17 -0.03 -2.79
N ASN A 164 -9.87 -0.25 -2.98
CA ASN A 164 -8.81 0.30 -2.14
C ASN A 164 -8.70 1.82 -2.33
N PHE A 165 -8.67 2.29 -3.57
CA PHE A 165 -8.50 3.72 -3.85
C PHE A 165 -9.64 4.59 -3.29
N LYS A 166 -10.91 4.18 -3.47
CA LYS A 166 -12.08 4.89 -2.91
C LYS A 166 -12.01 4.97 -1.38
N SER A 167 -11.64 3.86 -0.73
CA SER A 167 -11.53 3.76 0.73
C SER A 167 -10.41 4.65 1.27
N LEU A 168 -9.25 4.68 0.59
CA LEU A 168 -8.13 5.56 0.93
C LEU A 168 -8.54 7.02 0.78
N ARG A 169 -9.09 7.41 -0.38
CA ARG A 169 -9.50 8.79 -0.67
C ARG A 169 -10.45 9.33 0.41
N LEU A 170 -11.56 8.63 0.67
CA LEU A 170 -12.60 9.09 1.62
C LEU A 170 -12.03 9.33 3.03
N ARG A 171 -11.09 8.49 3.46
CA ARG A 171 -10.54 8.55 4.82
C ARG A 171 -9.33 9.47 4.93
N LEU A 172 -8.54 9.63 3.87
CA LEU A 172 -7.52 10.67 3.78
C LEU A 172 -8.12 12.07 3.84
N TYR A 173 -9.20 12.35 3.10
CA TYR A 173 -9.89 13.63 3.21
C TYR A 173 -10.38 13.91 4.63
N ARG A 174 -10.89 12.89 5.35
CA ARG A 174 -11.29 13.04 6.75
C ARG A 174 -10.09 13.29 7.66
N ALA A 175 -8.99 12.56 7.48
CA ALA A 175 -7.77 12.76 8.26
C ALA A 175 -7.18 14.16 8.04
N MET A 176 -7.11 14.63 6.79
CA MET A 176 -6.63 15.96 6.43
C MET A 176 -7.55 17.09 6.89
N SER A 177 -8.85 16.83 7.11
CA SER A 177 -9.80 17.84 7.64
C SER A 177 -9.69 18.02 9.16
N LEU A 178 -8.91 17.16 9.83
CA LEU A 178 -8.69 17.21 11.28
C LEU A 178 -7.34 17.86 11.64
N TYR A 179 -6.56 18.30 10.64
CA TYR A 179 -5.30 19.02 10.78
C TYR A 179 -5.36 20.40 10.10
#